data_AF-A0A8D2IYF8-F1
#
_entry.id   AF-A0A8D2IYF8-F1
#
_cell.length_a   1.000
_cell.length_b   1.000
_cell.length_c   1.000
_cell.angle_alpha   90.00
_cell.angle_beta   90.00
_cell.angle_gamma   90.00
#
_symmetry.space_group_name_H-M   'P 1'
#
loop_
_entity.id
_entity.type
_entity.pdbx_description
1 polymer ?
#
loop_
_entity_poly.entity_id
_entity_poly.type
_entity_poly.pdbx_seq_one_letter_code
_entity_poly.pdbx_strand_id
1 'polypeptide(L)'
;MKQEGSRSATYTVECEDYVHVVEFNPFESGTAESLIAYGGNNYVVVGTCRFQEEDAEVEGIQYKTLRMFHHGIRVDAIVWSPETRLDNLPPQIRFCTAAADRKLRLFTSDLQEKDEYKVLEGHSDYINDLVFSPRDGQEIASVVVTHTCRYVFC
;
A
#
# COMPACT_ATOMS: atom_id res chain seq x y z
N MET A 1 -11.93 -6.41 -43.37
CA MET A 1 -11.28 -7.02 -42.18
C MET A 1 -10.70 -5.88 -41.36
N LYS A 2 -11.35 -5.53 -40.24
CA LYS A 2 -10.74 -4.61 -39.26
C LYS A 2 -9.57 -5.38 -38.64
N GLN A 3 -8.36 -4.83 -38.70
CA GLN A 3 -7.25 -5.34 -37.92
C GLN A 3 -7.64 -5.21 -36.45
N GLU A 4 -7.86 -6.34 -35.78
CA GLU A 4 -7.78 -6.40 -34.33
C GLU A 4 -6.32 -6.10 -33.99
N GLY A 5 -6.05 -4.82 -33.69
CA GLY A 5 -4.78 -4.44 -33.09
C GLY A 5 -4.62 -5.26 -31.82
N SER A 6 -3.49 -5.93 -31.69
CA SER A 6 -3.05 -6.59 -30.46
C SER A 6 -3.25 -5.62 -29.30
N ARG A 7 -4.31 -5.81 -28.51
CA ARG A 7 -4.50 -5.10 -27.25
C ARG A 7 -3.46 -5.65 -26.29
N SER A 8 -2.30 -5.00 -26.21
CA SER A 8 -1.41 -5.18 -25.09
C SER A 8 -2.11 -4.57 -23.87
N ALA A 9 -2.59 -5.41 -22.94
CA ALA A 9 -3.15 -5.00 -21.65
C ALA A 9 -2.01 -4.72 -20.66
N THR A 10 -1.04 -3.90 -21.09
CA THR A 10 0.11 -3.52 -20.28
C THR A 10 0.16 -2.01 -20.20
N TYR A 11 0.16 -1.53 -18.97
CA TYR A 11 0.21 -0.10 -18.66
C TYR A 11 1.46 0.22 -17.86
N THR A 12 1.91 1.45 -17.94
CA THR A 12 3.09 1.92 -17.22
C THR A 12 2.79 3.28 -16.62
N VAL A 13 3.21 3.46 -15.37
CA VAL A 13 3.10 4.71 -14.63
C VAL A 13 4.52 5.13 -14.28
N GLU A 14 4.87 6.37 -14.56
CA GLU A 14 6.18 6.92 -14.18
C GLU A 14 6.24 7.08 -12.66
N CYS A 15 7.37 6.67 -12.08
CA CYS A 15 7.65 6.75 -10.66
C CYS A 15 8.89 7.63 -10.45
N GLU A 16 8.97 8.33 -9.31
CA GLU A 16 10.08 9.26 -9.05
C GLU A 16 11.43 8.55 -8.82
N ASP A 17 11.41 7.32 -8.31
CA ASP A 17 12.59 6.50 -8.02
C ASP A 17 12.22 4.99 -8.14
N TYR A 18 13.20 4.11 -7.90
CA TYR A 18 13.03 2.66 -7.90
C TYR A 18 11.89 2.22 -6.98
N VAL A 19 11.02 1.37 -7.54
CA VAL A 19 9.97 0.67 -6.80
C VAL A 19 10.50 -0.69 -6.36
N HIS A 20 10.52 -0.93 -5.05
CA HIS A 20 10.97 -2.20 -4.45
C HIS A 20 9.82 -3.14 -4.10
N VAL A 21 8.65 -2.58 -3.81
CA VAL A 21 7.45 -3.31 -3.43
C VAL A 21 6.20 -2.57 -3.92
N VAL A 22 5.16 -3.32 -4.28
CA VAL A 22 3.87 -2.78 -4.70
C VAL A 22 2.75 -3.69 -4.20
N GLU A 23 1.65 -3.11 -3.72
CA GLU A 23 0.50 -3.83 -3.19
C GLU A 23 -0.80 -3.11 -3.51
N PHE A 24 -1.76 -3.84 -4.08
CA PHE A 24 -3.14 -3.39 -4.16
C PHE A 24 -3.81 -3.47 -2.79
N ASN A 25 -4.69 -2.52 -2.48
CA ASN A 25 -5.57 -2.66 -1.32
C ASN A 25 -6.57 -3.78 -1.62
N PRO A 26 -6.56 -4.90 -0.86
CA PRO A 26 -7.49 -5.99 -1.11
C PRO A 26 -8.88 -5.72 -0.50
N PHE A 27 -9.03 -4.64 0.28
CA PHE A 27 -10.27 -4.30 0.96
C PHE A 27 -11.07 -3.25 0.18
N GLU A 28 -12.40 -3.32 0.29
CA GLU A 28 -13.27 -2.28 -0.25
C GLU A 28 -12.88 -0.92 0.33
N SER A 29 -12.79 0.12 -0.50
CA SER A 29 -12.34 1.45 -0.07
C SER A 29 -13.44 2.50 -0.10
N GLY A 30 -14.68 2.10 -0.40
CA GLY A 30 -15.82 3.00 -0.57
C GLY A 30 -15.86 3.74 -1.92
N THR A 31 -14.85 3.55 -2.77
CA THR A 31 -14.75 4.12 -4.12
C THR A 31 -14.67 3.02 -5.18
N ALA A 32 -15.04 3.35 -6.42
CA ALA A 32 -14.91 2.44 -7.55
C ALA A 32 -13.45 2.27 -8.03
N GLU A 33 -12.57 3.22 -7.72
CA GLU A 33 -11.15 3.14 -8.07
C GLU A 33 -10.42 2.15 -7.17
N SER A 34 -9.48 1.40 -7.76
CA SER A 34 -8.59 0.52 -7.00
C SER A 34 -7.52 1.35 -6.30
N LEU A 35 -7.31 1.09 -5.00
CA LEU A 35 -6.18 1.67 -4.26
C LEU A 35 -4.92 0.82 -4.45
N ILE A 36 -3.80 1.48 -4.69
CA ILE A 36 -2.49 0.85 -4.84
C ILE A 36 -1.44 1.63 -4.06
N ALA A 37 -0.53 0.91 -3.42
CA ALA A 37 0.63 1.47 -2.76
C ALA A 37 1.91 0.90 -3.36
N TYR A 38 2.94 1.72 -3.50
CA TYR A 38 4.28 1.24 -3.82
C TYR A 38 5.33 1.90 -2.94
N GLY A 39 6.36 1.13 -2.59
CA GLY A 39 7.45 1.52 -1.71
C GLY A 39 8.75 1.72 -2.48
N GLY A 40 9.43 2.84 -2.21
CA GLY A 40 10.71 3.19 -2.80
C GLY A 40 11.87 3.14 -1.81
N ASN A 41 12.95 3.88 -2.12
CA ASN A 41 14.16 3.94 -1.28
C ASN A 41 13.96 4.72 0.03
N ASN A 42 13.01 5.65 0.08
CA ASN A 42 12.77 6.49 1.26
C ASN A 42 11.32 6.99 1.37
N TYR A 43 10.41 6.44 0.57
CA TYR A 43 9.01 6.86 0.54
C TYR A 43 8.07 5.67 0.31
N VAL A 44 6.79 5.87 0.64
CA VAL A 44 5.67 5.08 0.14
C VAL A 44 4.73 6.01 -0.59
N VAL A 45 4.32 5.65 -1.80
CA VAL A 45 3.28 6.37 -2.54
C VAL A 45 1.99 5.57 -2.46
N VAL A 46 0.89 6.26 -2.14
CA VAL A 46 -0.47 5.75 -2.24
C VAL A 46 -1.16 6.49 -3.38
N GLY A 47 -1.79 5.73 -4.28
CA GLY A 47 -2.54 6.26 -5.41
C GLY A 47 -3.80 5.46 -5.71
N THR A 48 -4.64 6.01 -6.57
CA THR A 48 -5.74 5.29 -7.22
C THR A 48 -5.35 4.90 -8.63
N CYS A 49 -5.86 3.77 -9.09
CA CYS A 49 -5.83 3.42 -10.49
C CYS A 49 -7.18 2.89 -10.98
N ARG A 50 -7.46 3.16 -12.25
CA ARG A 50 -8.60 2.63 -12.98
C ARG A 50 -8.16 2.24 -14.38
N PHE A 51 -8.63 1.09 -14.85
CA PHE A 51 -8.22 0.53 -16.14
C PHE A 51 -9.34 0.67 -17.18
N GLN A 52 -8.98 0.83 -18.45
CA GLN A 52 -9.95 0.86 -19.56
C GLN A 52 -10.83 -0.41 -19.62
N GLU A 53 -10.33 -1.54 -19.09
CA GLU A 53 -11.09 -2.80 -19.00
C GLU A 53 -12.24 -2.72 -17.98
N GLU A 54 -12.15 -1.81 -17.00
CA GLU A 54 -13.12 -1.61 -15.93
C GLU A 54 -14.09 -0.46 -16.24
N ASP A 55 -13.65 0.52 -17.04
CA ASP A 55 -14.44 1.66 -17.45
C ASP A 55 -14.18 2.06 -18.90
N ALA A 56 -15.23 2.07 -19.72
CA ALA A 56 -15.19 2.47 -21.11
C ALA A 56 -14.86 3.97 -21.31
N GLU A 57 -14.98 4.80 -20.26
CA GLU A 57 -14.57 6.20 -20.28
C GLU A 57 -13.06 6.40 -20.08
N VAL A 58 -12.33 5.38 -19.61
CA VAL A 58 -10.88 5.44 -19.39
C VAL A 58 -10.15 4.97 -20.66
N GLU A 59 -9.26 5.80 -21.19
CA GLU A 59 -8.33 5.41 -22.26
C GLU A 59 -7.00 4.95 -21.64
N GLY A 60 -6.73 3.64 -21.68
CA GLY A 60 -5.55 3.03 -21.06
C GLY A 60 -5.65 2.88 -19.54
N ILE A 61 -4.77 3.58 -18.80
CA ILE A 61 -4.78 3.62 -17.33
C ILE A 61 -4.99 5.06 -16.86
N GLN A 62 -5.91 5.24 -15.92
CA GLN A 62 -6.00 6.47 -15.14
C GLN A 62 -5.33 6.21 -13.79
N TYR A 63 -4.14 6.75 -13.58
CA TYR A 63 -3.43 6.70 -12.30
C TYR A 63 -3.39 8.09 -11.66
N LYS A 64 -3.68 8.17 -10.36
CA LYS A 64 -3.60 9.40 -9.58
C LYS A 64 -2.88 9.14 -8.26
N THR A 65 -1.77 9.86 -8.05
CA THR A 65 -1.13 9.91 -6.72
C THR A 65 -2.05 10.63 -5.74
N LEU A 66 -2.40 9.97 -4.64
CA LEU A 66 -3.13 10.60 -3.54
C LEU A 66 -2.18 11.24 -2.53
N ARG A 67 -1.11 10.52 -2.16
CA ARG A 67 -0.17 10.96 -1.12
C ARG A 67 1.17 10.26 -1.25
N MET A 68 2.23 10.97 -0.89
CA MET A 68 3.57 10.40 -0.68
C MET A 68 3.94 10.53 0.79
N PHE A 69 4.29 9.40 1.40
CA PHE A 69 4.70 9.29 2.80
C PHE A 69 6.21 9.17 2.87
N HIS A 70 6.87 10.08 3.59
CA HIS A 70 8.29 9.92 3.88
C HIS A 70 8.50 8.72 4.82
N HIS A 71 9.41 7.83 4.44
CA HIS A 71 9.78 6.63 5.20
C HIS A 71 11.22 6.69 5.72
N GLY A 72 12.12 7.28 4.92
CA GLY A 72 13.54 7.51 5.27
C GLY A 72 14.47 6.30 5.06
N ILE A 73 13.92 5.12 4.77
CA ILE A 73 14.67 3.90 4.43
C ILE A 73 13.91 3.12 3.36
N ARG A 74 14.60 2.19 2.67
CA ARG A 74 14.00 1.31 1.68
C ARG A 74 12.87 0.51 2.31
N VAL A 75 11.72 0.51 1.64
CA VAL A 75 10.54 -0.25 2.06
C VAL A 75 10.63 -1.66 1.46
N ASP A 76 10.56 -2.67 2.32
CA ASP A 76 10.69 -4.08 1.93
C ASP A 76 9.33 -4.78 1.81
N ALA A 77 8.33 -4.32 2.56
CA ALA A 77 6.98 -4.87 2.52
C ALA A 77 5.93 -3.79 2.87
N ILE A 78 4.74 -3.92 2.30
CA ILE A 78 3.57 -3.07 2.56
C ILE A 78 2.38 -3.99 2.83
N VAL A 79 1.52 -3.63 3.78
CA VAL A 79 0.21 -4.27 3.94
C VAL A 79 -0.86 -3.27 4.28
N TRP A 80 -2.02 -3.45 3.66
CA TRP A 80 -3.18 -2.61 3.88
C TRP A 80 -3.96 -3.03 5.12
N SER A 81 -4.51 -2.06 5.84
CA SER A 81 -5.50 -2.30 6.89
C SER A 81 -6.92 -2.29 6.29
N PRO A 82 -7.83 -3.16 6.73
CA PRO A 82 -9.25 -3.11 6.34
C PRO A 82 -9.97 -1.84 6.81
N GLU A 83 -9.35 -1.04 7.67
CA GLU A 83 -9.86 0.28 8.08
C GLU A 83 -9.65 1.36 7.02
N THR A 84 -8.94 1.07 5.93
CA THR A 84 -8.76 2.03 4.84
C THR A 84 -10.09 2.31 4.13
N ARG A 85 -10.51 3.58 4.14
CA ARG A 85 -11.78 4.07 3.58
C ARG A 85 -11.59 5.46 2.99
N LEU A 86 -11.86 5.61 1.69
CA LEU A 86 -11.81 6.91 1.00
C LEU A 86 -13.13 7.69 1.07
N ASP A 87 -14.23 7.01 1.39
CA ASP A 87 -15.57 7.57 1.53
C ASP A 87 -15.86 8.16 2.93
N ASN A 88 -14.98 7.91 3.90
CA ASN A 88 -15.01 8.58 5.19
C ASN A 88 -14.75 10.09 5.05
N LEU A 89 -15.27 10.89 5.99
CA LEU A 89 -15.03 12.33 6.08
C LEU A 89 -14.42 12.68 7.45
N PRO A 90 -13.10 12.89 7.54
CA PRO A 90 -12.12 12.82 6.44
C PRO A 90 -11.82 11.37 6.01
N PRO A 91 -11.23 11.17 4.81
CA PRO A 91 -10.74 9.86 4.37
C PRO A 91 -9.80 9.25 5.41
N GLN A 92 -9.64 7.94 5.40
CA GLN A 92 -8.71 7.23 6.26
C GLN A 92 -7.89 6.26 5.42
N ILE A 93 -6.59 6.52 5.34
CA ILE A 93 -5.60 5.59 4.82
C ILE A 93 -4.87 4.96 5.99
N ARG A 94 -4.88 3.63 6.09
CA ARG A 94 -4.13 2.91 7.12
C ARG A 94 -3.44 1.70 6.50
N PHE A 95 -2.12 1.66 6.65
CA PHE A 95 -1.28 0.57 6.16
C PHE A 95 -0.05 0.42 7.05
N CYS A 96 0.60 -0.73 6.98
CA CYS A 96 1.85 -0.99 7.69
C CYS A 96 2.95 -1.30 6.69
N THR A 97 4.18 -0.99 7.08
CA THR A 97 5.36 -1.30 6.30
C THR A 97 6.39 -2.01 7.15
N ALA A 98 7.25 -2.81 6.50
CA ALA A 98 8.47 -3.31 7.07
C ALA A 98 9.68 -2.79 6.28
N ALA A 99 10.81 -2.64 6.96
CA ALA A 99 12.06 -2.21 6.36
C ALA A 99 13.27 -2.90 6.99
N ALA A 100 14.44 -2.71 6.38
CA ALA A 100 15.70 -3.31 6.77
C ALA A 100 16.17 -2.97 8.20
N ASP A 101 15.61 -1.94 8.82
CA ASP A 101 15.86 -1.61 10.23
C ASP A 101 15.08 -2.47 11.23
N ARG A 102 14.38 -3.50 10.74
CA ARG A 102 13.62 -4.49 11.53
C ARG A 102 12.46 -3.85 12.30
N LYS A 103 11.97 -2.70 11.84
CA LYS A 103 10.84 -2.03 12.45
C LYS A 103 9.64 -2.10 11.54
N LEU A 104 8.48 -2.31 12.16
CA LEU A 104 7.21 -2.08 11.50
C LEU A 104 6.84 -0.61 11.69
N ARG A 105 6.28 0.02 10.66
CA ARG A 105 5.72 1.37 10.74
C ARG A 105 4.28 1.33 10.29
N LEU A 106 3.38 1.61 11.22
CA LEU A 106 1.95 1.73 10.99
C LEU A 106 1.63 3.18 10.63
N PHE A 107 1.30 3.43 9.37
CA PHE A 107 0.89 4.74 8.87
C PHE A 107 -0.61 4.94 9.03
N THR A 108 -1.01 6.15 9.38
CA THR A 108 -2.40 6.60 9.34
C THR A 108 -2.45 8.01 8.77
N SER A 109 -3.33 8.21 7.79
CA SER A 109 -3.46 9.50 7.11
C SER A 109 -4.90 9.83 6.76
N ASP A 110 -5.22 11.11 6.88
CA ASP A 110 -6.48 11.70 6.43
C ASP A 110 -6.41 12.32 5.02
N LEU A 111 -5.28 12.11 4.33
CA LEU A 111 -4.93 12.75 3.06
C LEU A 111 -4.85 14.29 3.10
N GLN A 112 -4.91 14.91 4.28
CA GLN A 112 -4.86 16.37 4.46
C GLN A 112 -3.55 16.82 5.09
N GLU A 113 -3.48 16.92 6.41
CA GLU A 113 -2.29 17.41 7.13
C GLU A 113 -1.71 16.36 8.08
N LYS A 114 -2.46 15.31 8.39
CA LYS A 114 -2.08 14.33 9.41
C LYS A 114 -1.47 13.10 8.76
N ASP A 115 -0.20 13.18 8.38
CA ASP A 115 0.58 11.99 8.01
C ASP A 115 1.42 11.55 9.21
N GLU A 116 0.88 10.63 10.00
CA GLU A 116 1.55 10.11 11.18
C GLU A 116 1.87 8.62 10.99
N TYR A 117 2.95 8.18 11.63
CA TYR A 117 3.21 6.75 11.78
C TYR A 117 3.65 6.39 13.19
N LYS A 118 3.25 5.21 13.62
CA LYS A 118 3.70 4.58 14.86
C LYS A 118 4.75 3.52 14.53
N VAL A 119 5.89 3.59 15.20
CA VAL A 119 6.94 2.58 15.09
C VAL A 119 6.63 1.43 16.05
N LEU A 120 6.60 0.20 15.53
CA LEU A 120 6.44 -1.01 16.33
C LEU A 120 7.78 -1.75 16.34
N GLU A 121 8.40 -1.78 17.52
CA GLU A 121 9.71 -2.39 17.74
C GLU A 121 9.59 -3.78 18.39
N GLY A 122 10.70 -4.52 18.40
CA GLY A 122 10.80 -5.81 19.09
C GLY A 122 11.23 -6.97 18.19
N HIS A 123 11.29 -6.78 16.87
CA HIS A 123 11.89 -7.76 15.97
C HIS A 123 13.40 -7.77 16.12
N SER A 124 13.94 -8.93 16.48
CA SER A 124 15.38 -9.15 16.64
C SER A 124 16.10 -9.35 15.30
N ASP A 125 15.36 -9.63 14.23
CA ASP A 125 15.88 -9.95 12.91
C ASP A 125 14.97 -9.40 11.80
N TYR A 126 15.37 -9.57 10.54
CA TYR A 126 14.61 -9.14 9.37
C TYR A 126 13.21 -9.71 9.36
N ILE A 127 12.26 -8.83 9.06
CA ILE A 127 10.84 -9.16 8.89
C ILE A 127 10.70 -9.71 7.47
N ASN A 128 10.32 -10.97 7.35
CA ASN A 128 10.16 -11.63 6.05
C ASN A 128 8.77 -11.39 5.46
N ASP A 129 7.76 -11.26 6.32
CA ASP A 129 6.37 -11.05 5.93
C ASP A 129 5.58 -10.45 7.09
N LEU A 130 4.48 -9.79 6.77
CA LEU A 130 3.52 -9.20 7.70
C LEU A 130 2.12 -9.19 7.09
N VAL A 131 1.08 -9.26 7.92
CA VAL A 131 -0.33 -9.22 7.50
C VAL A 131 -1.19 -8.53 8.55
N PHE A 132 -2.22 -7.79 8.11
CA PHE A 132 -3.27 -7.33 9.02
C PHE A 132 -4.30 -8.43 9.29
N SER A 133 -4.87 -8.42 10.49
CA SER A 133 -6.11 -9.15 10.77
C SER A 133 -7.22 -8.60 9.85
N PRO A 134 -7.80 -9.44 8.97
CA PRO A 134 -8.77 -8.97 7.98
C PRO A 134 -10.15 -8.70 8.58
N ARG A 135 -10.41 -9.16 9.82
CA ARG A 135 -11.73 -9.03 10.45
C ARG A 135 -11.93 -7.66 11.10
N ASP A 136 -10.94 -7.22 11.87
CA ASP A 136 -11.03 -6.02 12.71
C ASP A 136 -9.95 -4.98 12.40
N GLY A 137 -8.89 -5.34 11.67
CA GLY A 137 -7.79 -4.43 11.34
C GLY A 137 -6.92 -4.02 12.52
N GLN A 138 -7.14 -4.60 13.71
CA GLN A 138 -6.49 -4.17 14.95
C GLN A 138 -5.15 -4.87 15.21
N GLU A 139 -4.96 -6.04 14.62
CA GLU A 139 -3.76 -6.85 14.83
C GLU A 139 -2.91 -6.91 13.56
N ILE A 140 -1.59 -6.92 13.75
CA ILE A 140 -0.62 -7.23 12.70
C ILE A 140 0.14 -8.47 13.13
N ALA A 141 0.12 -9.50 12.30
CA ALA A 141 1.01 -10.65 12.43
C ALA A 141 2.26 -10.42 11.56
N SER A 142 3.43 -10.83 12.04
CA SER A 142 4.69 -10.68 11.32
C SER A 142 5.66 -11.81 11.67
N VAL A 143 6.55 -12.14 10.73
CA VAL A 143 7.46 -13.30 10.86
C VAL A 143 8.90 -12.88 10.63
N VAL A 144 9.82 -13.49 11.40
CA VAL A 144 11.27 -13.30 11.26
C VAL A 144 11.96 -14.64 11.06
N VAL A 145 13.19 -14.61 10.53
CA VAL A 145 14.00 -15.82 10.23
C VAL A 145 14.13 -16.75 11.43
N THR A 146 14.17 -16.22 12.65
CA THR A 146 14.36 -17.01 13.88
C THR A 146 13.06 -17.68 14.36
N HIS A 147 12.46 -18.63 13.63
CA HIS A 147 11.31 -19.48 14.04
C HIS A 147 10.18 -18.80 14.86
N THR A 148 10.00 -17.47 14.74
CA THR A 148 9.14 -16.71 15.65
C THR A 148 8.16 -15.91 14.80
N CYS A 149 6.88 -16.23 14.96
CA CYS A 149 5.78 -15.37 14.58
C CYS A 149 5.50 -14.41 15.75
N ARG A 150 5.33 -13.13 15.47
CA ARG A 150 4.91 -12.12 16.45
C ARG A 150 3.56 -11.53 16.03
N TYR A 151 2.67 -11.37 17.01
CA TYR A 151 1.42 -10.63 16.89
C TYR A 151 1.59 -9.30 17.62
N VAL A 152 1.29 -8.20 16.93
CA VAL A 152 1.35 -6.85 17.49
C VAL A 152 -0.04 -6.24 17.43
N PHE A 153 -0.53 -5.79 18.59
CA PHE A 153 -1.76 -5.00 18.69
C PHE A 153 -1.44 -3.55 18.34
N CYS A 154 -2.19 -2.99 17.38
CA CYS A 154 -1.96 -1.65 16.87
C CYS A 154 -2.52 -0.57 17.79
#